data_AF-A0A7Y3AMK1-F1
#
_entry.id   AF-A0A7Y3AMK1-F1
#
_cell.length_a   1.000
_cell.length_b   1.000
_cell.length_c   1.000
_cell.angle_alpha   90.00
_cell.angle_beta   90.00
_cell.angle_gamma   90.00
#
_symmetry.space_group_name_H-M   'P 1'
#
loop_
_entity.id
_entity.type
_entity.pdbx_description
1 polymer ?
#
loop_
_entity_poly.entity_id
_entity_poly.type
_entity_poly.pdbx_seq_one_letter_code
_entity_poly.pdbx_strand_id
1 'polypeptide(L)'
;APLAQEMKPVVDDSLAGVGALELYDSVMKQYGKVPFAPEVDLDMSDYVVDKGMDGIFYYLAREEAAIRNNPAKRTTDLLKSVFGN
;
A
#
# COMPACT_ATOMS: atom_id res chain seq x y z
N ALA A 1 -3.08 6.79 -10.71
CA ALA A 1 -1.67 7.12 -11.03
C ALA A 1 -0.99 5.84 -11.55
N PRO A 2 -0.10 5.91 -12.55
CA PRO A 2 0.52 4.72 -13.13
C PRO A 2 1.18 3.83 -12.07
N LEU A 3 1.83 4.41 -11.05
CA LEU A 3 2.46 3.66 -9.97
C LEU A 3 1.47 2.86 -9.10
N ALA A 4 0.31 3.42 -8.76
CA ALA A 4 -0.69 2.70 -7.96
C ALA A 4 -1.20 1.45 -8.70
N GLN A 5 -1.35 1.56 -10.02
CA GLN A 5 -1.76 0.45 -10.88
C GLN A 5 -0.67 -0.64 -10.97
N GLU A 6 0.60 -0.24 -11.08
CA GLU A 6 1.73 -1.18 -11.05
C GLU A 6 1.92 -1.86 -9.68
N MET A 7 1.57 -1.16 -8.59
CA MET A 7 1.69 -1.69 -7.23
C MET A 7 0.54 -2.63 -6.86
N LYS A 8 -0.60 -2.54 -7.55
CA LYS A 8 -1.78 -3.39 -7.29
C LYS A 8 -1.47 -4.89 -7.23
N PRO A 9 -0.78 -5.53 -8.21
CA PRO A 9 -0.47 -6.95 -8.12
C PRO A 9 0.36 -7.33 -6.90
N VAL A 10 1.30 -6.48 -6.48
CA VAL A 10 2.13 -6.73 -5.28
C VAL A 10 1.29 -6.68 -4.00
N VAL A 11 0.33 -5.74 -3.95
CA VAL A 11 -0.60 -5.62 -2.83
C VAL A 11 -1.57 -6.80 -2.81
N ASP A 12 -2.09 -7.20 -3.96
CA ASP A 12 -3.00 -8.35 -4.10
C ASP A 12 -2.32 -9.64 -3.60
N ASP A 13 -1.08 -9.90 -4.01
CA ASP A 13 -0.28 -11.06 -3.56
C ASP A 13 -0.04 -11.03 -2.05
N SER A 14 0.26 -9.85 -1.51
CA SER A 14 0.49 -9.65 -0.07
C SER A 14 -0.78 -9.90 0.75
N LEU A 15 -1.92 -9.38 0.29
CA LEU A 15 -3.23 -9.56 0.93
C LEU A 15 -3.69 -11.03 0.88
N ALA A 16 -3.42 -11.71 -0.24
CA ALA A 16 -3.67 -13.15 -0.38
C ALA A 16 -2.81 -13.96 0.60
N GLY A 17 -1.52 -13.62 0.73
CA GLY A 17 -0.60 -14.32 1.63
C GLY A 17 -0.96 -14.23 3.12
N VAL A 18 -1.66 -13.17 3.54
CA VAL A 18 -2.11 -12.99 4.94
C VAL A 18 -3.57 -13.39 5.17
N GLY A 19 -4.28 -13.87 4.15
CA GLY A 19 -5.69 -14.26 4.22
C GLY A 19 -6.65 -13.09 4.47
N ALA A 20 -6.24 -11.85 4.17
CA ALA A 20 -7.06 -10.67 4.42
C ALA A 20 -8.35 -10.66 3.58
N LEU A 21 -8.25 -11.11 2.33
CA LEU A 21 -9.40 -11.22 1.42
C LEU A 21 -10.42 -12.25 1.92
N GLU A 22 -9.95 -13.40 2.41
CA GLU A 22 -10.83 -14.46 2.95
C GLU A 22 -11.57 -14.01 4.21
N LEU A 23 -10.87 -13.29 5.10
CA LEU A 23 -11.47 -12.73 6.31
C LEU A 23 -12.55 -11.70 5.95
N TYR A 24 -12.25 -10.81 5.02
CA TYR A 24 -13.20 -9.81 4.55
C TYR A 24 -14.44 -10.44 3.93
N ASP A 25 -14.28 -11.41 3.04
CA ASP A 25 -15.39 -12.17 2.44
C ASP A 25 -16.26 -12.84 3.51
N SER A 26 -15.65 -13.40 4.55
CA SER A 26 -16.37 -14.02 5.68
C SER A 26 -17.20 -12.99 6.45
N VAL A 27 -16.64 -11.82 6.72
CA VAL A 27 -17.34 -10.72 7.40
C VAL A 27 -18.49 -10.20 6.53
N MET A 28 -18.25 -9.97 5.24
CA MET A 28 -19.26 -9.47 4.31
C MET A 28 -20.42 -10.45 4.10
N LYS A 29 -20.14 -11.77 4.09
CA LYS A 29 -21.18 -12.82 4.09
C LYS A 29 -22.07 -12.78 5.33
N GLN A 30 -21.54 -12.40 6.48
CA GLN A 30 -22.34 -12.25 7.70
C GLN A 30 -23.12 -10.94 7.68
N TYR A 31 -22.49 -9.86 7.23
CA TYR A 31 -23.10 -8.55 7.08
C TYR A 31 -24.31 -8.57 6.13
N GLY A 32 -24.21 -9.26 4.99
CA GLY A 32 -25.31 -9.42 4.04
C GLY A 32 -26.53 -10.21 4.57
N LYS A 33 -26.42 -10.87 5.73
CA LYS A 33 -27.56 -11.53 6.39
C LYS A 33 -28.36 -10.59 7.29
N VAL A 34 -27.87 -9.37 7.53
CA VAL A 34 -28.54 -8.38 8.37
C VAL A 34 -29.65 -7.71 7.54
N PRO A 35 -30.93 -7.88 7.89
CA PRO A 35 -32.02 -7.24 7.15
C PRO A 35 -31.92 -5.72 7.29
N PHE A 36 -32.17 -5.00 6.19
CA PHE A 36 -32.06 -3.55 6.08
C PHE A 36 -30.65 -2.97 6.26
N ALA A 37 -29.60 -3.79 6.21
CA ALA A 37 -28.23 -3.29 6.18
C ALA A 37 -27.96 -2.51 4.88
N PRO A 38 -27.29 -1.34 4.96
CA PRO A 38 -26.81 -0.64 3.78
C PRO A 38 -25.81 -1.49 3.00
N GLU A 39 -25.87 -1.45 1.68
CA GLU A 39 -24.87 -2.10 0.83
C GLU A 39 -23.50 -1.44 1.03
N VAL A 40 -22.47 -2.27 1.19
CA VAL A 40 -21.09 -1.82 1.33
C VAL A 40 -20.30 -2.47 0.21
N ASP A 41 -19.88 -1.65 -0.74
CA ASP A 41 -18.95 -2.02 -1.81
C ASP A 41 -17.60 -1.39 -1.48
N LEU A 42 -16.74 -2.19 -0.84
CA LEU A 42 -15.36 -1.80 -0.56
C LEU A 42 -14.45 -2.75 -1.33
N ASP A 43 -13.75 -2.20 -2.32
CA ASP A 43 -12.60 -2.85 -2.92
C ASP A 43 -11.41 -2.75 -1.94
N MET A 44 -11.16 -3.86 -1.24
CA MET A 44 -10.05 -3.93 -0.28
C MET A 44 -8.69 -3.74 -0.94
N SER A 45 -8.52 -4.22 -2.17
CA SER A 45 -7.27 -4.08 -2.90
C SER A 45 -6.98 -2.62 -3.16
N ASP A 46 -7.95 -1.88 -3.71
CA ASP A 46 -7.79 -0.46 -4.01
C ASP A 46 -7.57 0.37 -2.73
N TYR A 47 -8.31 0.08 -1.66
CA TYR A 47 -8.12 0.76 -0.38
C TYR A 47 -6.70 0.57 0.20
N VAL A 48 -6.20 -0.67 0.15
CA VAL A 48 -4.86 -0.98 0.67
C VAL A 48 -3.77 -0.43 -0.23
N VAL A 49 -3.97 -0.42 -1.55
CA VAL A 49 -3.07 0.24 -2.51
C VAL A 49 -2.95 1.72 -2.15
N ASP A 50 -4.06 2.44 -1.98
CA ASP A 50 -4.04 3.85 -1.63
C ASP A 50 -3.32 4.11 -0.30
N LYS A 51 -3.60 3.33 0.74
CA LYS A 51 -2.92 3.45 2.04
C LYS A 51 -1.44 3.08 1.98
N GLY A 52 -1.09 2.07 1.19
CA GLY A 52 0.30 1.68 0.94
C GLY A 52 1.06 2.80 0.26
N MET A 53 0.47 3.42 -0.77
CA MET A 53 1.04 4.55 -1.49
C MET A 53 1.28 5.76 -0.59
N ASP A 54 0.29 6.12 0.25
CA ASP A 54 0.44 7.18 1.25
C ASP A 54 1.63 6.89 2.18
N GLY A 55 1.74 5.65 2.66
CA GLY A 55 2.84 5.21 3.53
C GLY A 55 4.21 5.32 2.86
N ILE A 56 4.34 4.85 1.62
CA ILE A 56 5.59 4.92 0.84
C ILE A 56 6.05 6.37 0.71
N PHE A 57 5.16 7.27 0.29
CA PHE A 57 5.51 8.68 0.10
C PHE A 57 5.78 9.40 1.43
N TYR A 58 5.11 9.01 2.52
CA TYR A 58 5.41 9.52 3.84
C TYR A 58 6.85 9.21 4.26
N TYR A 59 7.29 7.95 4.13
CA TYR A 59 8.67 7.57 4.46
C TYR A 59 9.68 8.17 3.49
N LEU A 60 9.36 8.24 2.20
CA LEU A 60 10.20 8.89 1.20
C LEU A 60 10.44 10.37 1.57
N ALA A 61 9.38 11.10 1.91
CA ALA A 61 9.48 12.51 2.28
C ALA A 61 10.35 12.72 3.53
N ARG A 62 10.26 11.81 4.51
CA ARG A 62 11.12 11.83 5.70
C ARG A 62 12.59 11.63 5.34
N GLU A 63 12.90 10.68 4.45
CA GLU A 63 14.29 10.43 4.07
C GLU A 63 14.86 11.53 3.17
N GLU A 64 14.05 12.11 2.27
CA GLU A 64 14.45 13.30 1.52
C GLU A 64 14.73 14.49 2.45
N ALA A 65 13.91 14.71 3.48
CA ALA A 65 14.18 15.74 4.48
C ALA A 65 15.48 15.48 5.26
N ALA A 66 15.75 14.22 5.64
CA ALA A 66 16.99 13.84 6.30
C ALA A 66 18.22 14.04 5.39
N ILE A 67 18.09 13.73 4.10
CA ILE A 67 19.10 13.95 3.06
C ILE A 67 19.37 15.44 2.85
N ARG A 68 18.32 16.28 2.81
CA ARG A 68 18.46 17.73 2.67
C ARG A 68 19.24 18.34 3.85
N ASN A 69 19.04 17.81 5.05
CA ASN A 69 19.78 18.24 6.24
C ASN A 69 21.22 17.70 6.29
N ASN A 70 21.48 16.51 5.71
CA ASN A 70 22.82 15.92 5.64
C ASN A 70 23.06 15.26 4.28
N PRO A 71 23.66 16.00 3.31
CA PRO A 71 23.90 15.50 1.96
C PRO A 71 24.75 14.22 1.86
N ALA A 72 25.57 13.91 2.87
CA ALA A 72 26.34 12.67 2.92
C ALA A 72 25.46 11.41 3.02
N LYS A 73 24.18 11.54 3.40
CA LYS A 73 23.21 10.43 3.40
C LYS A 73 22.77 10.00 1.99
N ARG A 74 23.08 10.76 0.94
CA ARG A 74 22.77 10.37 -0.45
C ARG A 74 23.60 9.19 -0.97
N THR A 75 24.71 8.87 -0.32
CA THR A 75 25.67 7.89 -0.84
C THR A 75 25.44 6.48 -0.31
N THR A 76 24.26 6.17 0.22
CA THR A 76 23.92 4.80 0.61
C THR A 76 24.00 3.89 -0.62
N ASP A 77 24.41 2.64 -0.39
CA ASP A 77 24.59 1.67 -1.48
C ASP A 77 23.27 1.39 -2.21
N LEU A 78 22.14 1.51 -1.52
CA LEU A 78 20.80 1.43 -2.12
C LEU A 78 20.53 2.57 -3.12
N LEU A 79 20.83 3.83 -2.76
CA LEU A 79 20.62 4.96 -3.66
C LEU A 79 21.58 4.91 -4.86
N LYS A 80 22.81 4.45 -4.65
CA LYS A 80 23.75 4.18 -5.75
C LYS A 80 23.26 3.05 -6.66
N SER A 81 22.66 2.00 -6.11
CA SER A 81 22.11 0.89 -6.90
C SER A 81 20.91 1.30 -7.77
N VAL A 82 20.07 2.19 -7.27
CA VAL A 82 18.82 2.58 -7.94
C VAL A 82 19.02 3.76 -8.90
N PHE A 83 19.95 4.68 -8.61
CA PHE A 83 20.16 5.91 -9.37
C PHE A 83 21.58 6.09 -9.93
N GLY A 84 22.51 5.19 -9.62
CA GLY A 84 23.87 5.21 -10.15
C GLY A 84 23.97 4.45 -11.47
N ASN A 85 23.42 5.03 -12.54
CA ASN A 85 23.80 4.77 -13.93
C ASN A 85 23.78 6.10 -14.68
#